data_AF-L0DV38-F1
#
_entry.id   AF-L0DV38-F1
#
_cell.length_a   1.000
_cell.length_b   1.000
_cell.length_c   1.000
_cell.angle_alpha   90.00
_cell.angle_beta   90.00
_cell.angle_gamma   90.00
#
_symmetry.space_group_name_H-M   'P 1'
#
loop_
_entity.id
_entity.type
_entity.pdbx_description
1 polymer ?
#
loop_
_entity_poly.entity_id
_entity_poly.type
_entity_poly.pdbx_seq_one_letter_code
_entity_poly.pdbx_strand_id
1 'polypeptide(L)'
;MRRIRTHYDNLQVQENASPEVIHAAWSSLMRKWHPDNHPDQPQQAEHVRQLIDEAYQVLSDPRRRRDHDAWIRTQRTRFEGVEPTPVGVQAGVYARAGSARRSGPLRLTVITLGWIVVFALLWWVFDDYLERREFPNRNLAIAEGASTELVLRRNHVGQYLAPGTINGGAVTFLLDTGATQVSVPEHLADDLGLRPGSRGRALTANGPVDIRHTRIRELGLGPFVLRNVSGHINPGMSSDQVLLGMSVLKYLDFAQQEGHLILTLP
;
A
#
# COMPACT_ATOMS: atom_id res chain seq x y z
N MET A 1 -10.59 -32.68 3.42
CA MET A 1 -9.32 -33.36 3.09
C MET A 1 -8.21 -32.70 3.90
N ARG A 2 -7.43 -33.44 4.70
CA ARG A 2 -6.32 -32.87 5.49
C ARG A 2 -5.14 -32.58 4.55
N ARG A 3 -4.84 -31.30 4.31
CA ARG A 3 -3.66 -30.85 3.56
C ARG A 3 -2.46 -30.81 4.51
N ILE A 4 -1.36 -31.45 4.12
CA ILE A 4 -0.10 -31.40 4.86
C ILE A 4 0.47 -29.99 4.72
N ARG A 5 0.87 -29.36 5.83
CA ARG A 5 1.61 -28.09 5.79
C ARG A 5 3.06 -28.35 5.41
N THR A 6 3.55 -27.61 4.43
CA THR A 6 4.89 -27.72 3.84
C THR A 6 5.72 -26.47 4.11
N HIS A 7 7.02 -26.49 3.83
CA HIS A 7 7.84 -25.28 3.93
C HIS A 7 7.39 -24.19 2.93
N TYR A 8 6.77 -24.58 1.81
CA TYR A 8 6.15 -23.64 0.87
C TYR A 8 4.97 -22.90 1.53
N ASP A 9 4.18 -23.57 2.36
CA ASP A 9 3.09 -22.94 3.11
C ASP A 9 3.62 -21.97 4.18
N ASN A 10 4.74 -22.30 4.83
CA ASN A 10 5.38 -21.41 5.82
C ASN A 10 5.90 -20.12 5.19
N LEU A 11 6.46 -20.20 3.97
CA LEU A 11 6.90 -19.02 3.19
C LEU A 11 5.79 -18.38 2.36
N GLN A 12 4.57 -18.94 2.37
CA GLN A 12 3.42 -18.44 1.61
C GLN A 12 3.68 -18.35 0.09
N VAL A 13 4.44 -19.31 -0.45
CA VAL A 13 4.80 -19.41 -1.87
C VAL A 13 4.32 -20.73 -2.47
N GLN A 14 4.24 -20.81 -3.80
CA GLN A 14 3.90 -22.06 -4.49
C GLN A 14 5.10 -23.03 -4.56
N GLU A 15 4.83 -24.34 -4.67
CA GLU A 15 5.87 -25.39 -4.81
C GLU A 15 6.80 -25.17 -6.02
N ASN A 16 6.31 -24.48 -7.07
CA ASN A 16 7.07 -24.14 -8.27
C ASN A 16 7.75 -22.76 -8.22
N ALA A 17 7.74 -22.06 -7.06
CA ALA A 17 8.31 -20.72 -6.94
C ALA A 17 9.80 -20.70 -7.30
N SER A 18 10.24 -19.65 -8.01
CA SER A 18 11.65 -19.48 -8.35
C SER A 18 12.49 -19.14 -7.11
N PRO A 19 13.81 -19.35 -7.12
CA PRO A 19 14.69 -19.01 -5.99
C PRO A 19 14.56 -17.53 -5.55
N GLU A 20 14.37 -16.63 -6.51
CA GLU A 20 14.20 -15.19 -6.27
C GLU A 20 12.90 -14.92 -5.50
N VAL A 21 11.82 -15.60 -5.86
CA VAL A 21 10.52 -15.48 -5.16
C VAL A 21 10.61 -16.04 -3.75
N ILE A 22 11.32 -17.15 -3.55
CA ILE A 22 11.56 -17.75 -2.23
C ILE A 22 12.33 -16.77 -1.33
N HIS A 23 13.38 -16.12 -1.86
CA HIS A 23 14.17 -15.13 -1.12
C HIS A 23 13.37 -13.86 -0.80
N ALA A 24 12.61 -13.34 -1.77
CA ALA A 24 11.77 -12.16 -1.58
C ALA A 24 10.67 -12.39 -0.52
N ALA A 25 10.06 -13.58 -0.51
CA ALA A 25 9.07 -13.97 0.49
C ALA A 25 9.68 -14.06 1.90
N TRP A 26 10.83 -14.73 2.05
CA TRP A 26 11.55 -14.80 3.32
C TRP A 26 11.90 -13.41 3.87
N SER A 27 12.49 -12.54 3.04
CA SER A 27 12.87 -11.17 3.46
C SER A 27 11.66 -10.36 3.93
N SER A 28 10.54 -10.46 3.19
CA SER A 28 9.30 -9.76 3.52
C SER A 28 8.68 -10.24 4.83
N LEU A 29 8.65 -11.56 5.04
CA LEU A 29 8.10 -12.17 6.25
C LEU A 29 8.98 -11.93 7.47
N MET A 30 10.30 -11.96 7.32
CA MET A 30 11.25 -11.62 8.38
C MET A 30 11.11 -10.17 8.85
N ARG A 31 10.87 -9.23 7.94
CA ARG A 31 10.58 -7.83 8.33
C ARG A 31 9.23 -7.72 9.02
N LYS A 32 8.20 -8.40 8.52
CA LYS A 32 6.85 -8.38 9.09
C LYS A 32 6.81 -8.92 10.52
N TRP A 33 7.56 -9.98 10.82
CA TRP A 33 7.58 -10.65 12.12
C TRP A 33 8.76 -10.24 13.01
N HIS A 34 9.40 -9.09 12.77
CA HIS A 34 10.42 -8.55 13.67
C HIS A 34 9.84 -8.25 15.07
N PRO A 35 10.55 -8.53 16.18
CA PRO A 35 10.07 -8.24 17.53
C PRO A 35 9.59 -6.80 17.73
N ASP A 36 10.25 -5.83 17.08
CA ASP A 36 9.84 -4.41 17.11
C ASP A 36 8.43 -4.15 16.57
N ASN A 37 7.95 -5.01 15.66
CA ASN A 37 6.60 -4.91 15.09
C ASN A 37 5.56 -5.70 15.89
N HIS A 38 5.98 -6.48 16.91
CA HIS A 38 5.12 -7.33 17.75
C HIS A 38 5.49 -7.22 19.24
N PRO A 39 5.45 -6.01 19.84
CA PRO A 39 5.87 -5.79 21.23
C PRO A 39 4.99 -6.52 22.26
N ASP A 40 3.72 -6.74 21.94
CA ASP A 40 2.75 -7.40 22.84
C ASP A 40 2.87 -8.94 22.84
N GLN A 41 3.51 -9.52 21.81
CA GLN A 41 3.56 -10.98 21.59
C GLN A 41 4.95 -11.44 21.10
N PRO A 42 6.04 -11.15 21.83
CA PRO A 42 7.40 -11.41 21.37
C PRO A 42 7.68 -12.90 21.16
N GLN A 43 7.11 -13.77 21.99
CA GLN A 43 7.29 -15.22 21.91
C GLN A 43 6.64 -15.82 20.66
N GLN A 44 5.45 -15.32 20.28
CA GLN A 44 4.77 -15.78 19.07
C GLN A 44 5.48 -15.28 17.81
N ALA A 45 5.93 -14.03 17.81
CA ALA A 45 6.70 -13.49 16.70
C ALA A 45 8.00 -14.27 16.48
N GLU A 46 8.73 -14.58 17.55
CA GLU A 46 9.93 -15.40 17.48
C GLU A 46 9.65 -16.80 16.95
N HIS A 47 8.60 -17.47 17.42
CA HIS A 47 8.20 -18.78 16.91
C HIS A 47 7.88 -18.75 15.41
N VAL A 48 7.18 -17.71 14.95
CA VAL A 48 6.86 -17.57 13.52
C VAL A 48 8.11 -17.27 12.69
N ARG A 49 9.03 -16.44 13.18
CA ARG A 49 10.33 -16.18 12.53
C ARG A 49 11.13 -17.47 12.36
N GLN A 50 11.17 -18.32 13.39
CA GLN A 50 11.89 -19.60 13.32
C GLN A 50 11.32 -20.51 12.23
N LEU A 51 9.98 -20.60 12.12
CA LEU A 51 9.32 -21.37 11.06
C LEU A 51 9.59 -20.82 9.65
N ILE A 52 9.69 -19.49 9.52
CA ILE A 52 10.04 -18.80 8.27
C ILE A 52 11.50 -19.09 7.90
N ASP A 53 12.42 -19.01 8.87
CA ASP A 53 13.85 -19.23 8.61
C ASP A 53 14.14 -20.68 8.24
N GLU A 54 13.57 -21.63 8.98
CA GLU A 54 13.70 -23.06 8.69
C GLU A 54 13.20 -23.38 7.27
N ALA A 55 12.05 -22.82 6.88
CA ALA A 55 11.49 -23.01 5.55
C ALA A 55 12.39 -22.43 4.46
N TYR A 56 12.98 -21.25 4.68
CA TYR A 56 13.93 -20.65 3.74
C TYR A 56 15.22 -21.46 3.62
N GLN A 57 15.78 -21.94 4.73
CA GLN A 57 16.99 -22.76 4.70
C GLN A 57 16.81 -24.07 3.91
N VAL A 58 15.61 -24.65 3.93
CA VAL A 58 15.29 -25.85 3.14
C VAL A 58 15.03 -25.51 1.67
N LEU A 59 14.29 -24.42 1.38
CA LEU A 59 13.85 -24.09 0.03
C LEU A 59 14.88 -23.32 -0.82
N SER A 60 15.82 -22.63 -0.17
CA SER A 60 16.90 -21.90 -0.85
C SER A 60 18.04 -22.80 -1.35
N ASP A 61 18.26 -23.96 -0.73
CA ASP A 61 19.26 -24.94 -1.17
C ASP A 61 18.66 -25.93 -2.19
N PRO A 62 19.21 -26.03 -3.42
CA PRO A 62 18.65 -26.89 -4.47
C PRO A 62 18.64 -28.39 -4.15
N ARG A 63 19.51 -28.89 -3.26
CA ARG A 63 19.50 -30.30 -2.83
C ARG A 63 18.40 -30.50 -1.79
N ARG A 64 18.39 -29.68 -0.74
CA ARG A 64 17.39 -29.76 0.34
C ARG A 64 15.96 -29.56 -0.18
N ARG A 65 15.77 -28.65 -1.15
CA ARG A 65 14.48 -28.44 -1.81
C ARG A 65 14.01 -29.69 -2.56
N ARG A 66 14.90 -30.34 -3.31
CA ARG A 66 14.58 -31.59 -4.04
C ARG A 66 14.19 -32.72 -3.10
N ASP A 67 14.89 -32.85 -1.97
CA ASP A 67 14.58 -33.85 -0.95
C ASP A 67 13.22 -33.57 -0.28
N HIS A 68 12.93 -32.29 0.00
CA HIS A 68 11.63 -31.87 0.50
C HIS A 68 10.49 -32.19 -0.50
N ASP A 69 10.69 -31.91 -1.79
CA ASP A 69 9.73 -32.21 -2.85
C ASP A 69 9.50 -33.72 -3.01
N ALA A 70 10.55 -34.53 -2.85
CA ALA A 70 10.44 -35.99 -2.83
C ALA A 70 9.64 -36.49 -1.61
N TRP A 71 9.88 -35.89 -0.44
CA TRP A 71 9.11 -36.18 0.77
C TRP A 71 7.63 -35.80 0.61
N ILE A 72 7.30 -34.62 0.07
CA ILE A 72 5.91 -34.20 -0.19
C ILE A 72 5.19 -35.21 -1.07
N ARG A 73 5.81 -35.66 -2.17
CA ARG A 73 5.24 -36.67 -3.07
C ARG A 73 4.96 -38.00 -2.39
N THR A 74 5.89 -38.45 -1.54
CA THR A 74 5.76 -39.69 -0.76
C THR A 74 4.64 -39.58 0.28
N GLN A 75 4.49 -38.43 0.91
CA GLN A 75 3.40 -38.21 1.85
C GLN A 75 2.05 -38.16 1.14
N ARG A 76 1.92 -37.40 0.03
CA ARG A 76 0.68 -37.34 -0.78
C ARG A 76 0.19 -38.73 -1.19
N THR A 77 1.09 -39.57 -1.71
CA THR A 77 0.78 -40.96 -2.09
C THR A 77 0.38 -41.84 -0.91
N ARG A 78 0.96 -41.63 0.28
CA ARG A 78 0.60 -42.36 1.51
C ARG A 78 -0.80 -42.00 2.03
N PHE A 79 -1.30 -40.79 1.76
CA PHE A 79 -2.64 -40.35 2.19
C PHE A 79 -3.75 -40.65 1.17
N GLU A 80 -3.41 -41.02 -0.07
CA GLU A 80 -4.35 -41.43 -1.13
C GLU A 80 -4.59 -42.96 -1.20
N GLY A 81 -4.00 -43.74 -0.27
CA GLY A 81 -3.96 -45.20 -0.31
C GLY A 81 -5.12 -45.97 0.34
N VAL A 82 -6.38 -45.52 0.22
CA VAL A 82 -7.54 -46.39 0.46
C VAL A 82 -8.44 -46.40 -0.78
N GLU A 83 -8.27 -47.40 -1.63
CA GLU A 83 -9.28 -47.83 -2.61
C GLU A 83 -9.33 -49.38 -2.67
N PRO A 84 -10.53 -49.96 -2.91
CA PRO A 84 -10.81 -51.39 -2.85
C PRO A 84 -10.14 -52.20 -3.99
N THR A 85 -10.09 -53.52 -3.77
CA THR A 85 -9.39 -54.58 -4.50
C THR A 85 -9.54 -54.59 -6.04
N PRO A 86 -8.54 -55.10 -6.79
CA PRO A 86 -8.53 -55.09 -8.25
C PRO A 86 -9.32 -56.25 -8.85
N VAL A 87 -10.18 -55.96 -9.84
CA VAL A 87 -10.64 -56.96 -10.82
C VAL A 87 -9.64 -56.96 -11.98
N GLY A 88 -8.96 -58.09 -12.14
CA GLY A 88 -7.90 -58.24 -13.14
C GLY A 88 -8.41 -58.18 -14.58
N VAL A 89 -7.64 -57.50 -15.44
CA VAL A 89 -7.58 -57.80 -16.87
C VAL A 89 -6.13 -57.66 -17.33
N GLN A 90 -5.66 -58.70 -18.00
CA GLN A 90 -4.31 -58.88 -18.52
C GLN A 90 -3.93 -57.83 -19.58
N ALA A 91 -2.64 -57.53 -19.60
CA ALA A 91 -1.97 -56.71 -20.58
C ALA A 91 -2.16 -57.26 -22.00
N GLY A 92 -2.72 -56.43 -22.87
CA GLY A 92 -2.81 -56.69 -24.30
C GLY A 92 -2.81 -55.38 -25.09
N VAL A 93 -1.73 -55.18 -25.84
CA VAL A 93 -1.72 -54.41 -27.10
C VAL A 93 -1.87 -52.88 -26.97
N TYR A 94 -0.75 -52.17 -26.75
CA TYR A 94 -0.65 -50.77 -27.19
C TYR A 94 -0.19 -50.73 -28.65
N ALA A 95 -1.14 -50.89 -29.56
CA ALA A 95 -0.99 -50.46 -30.93
C ALA A 95 -2.25 -49.70 -31.38
N ARG A 96 -1.98 -48.55 -32.00
CA ARG A 96 -2.87 -47.63 -32.73
C ARG A 96 -3.60 -46.54 -31.92
N ALA A 97 -3.09 -45.33 -32.17
CA ALA A 97 -3.81 -44.19 -32.73
C ALA A 97 -5.16 -43.83 -32.10
N GLY A 98 -5.17 -42.72 -31.37
CA GLY A 98 -6.41 -42.11 -30.88
C GLY A 98 -6.18 -40.70 -30.33
N SER A 99 -6.35 -39.72 -31.21
CA SER A 99 -6.69 -38.31 -30.92
C SER A 99 -5.88 -37.57 -29.85
N ALA A 100 -4.99 -36.69 -30.32
CA ALA A 100 -4.64 -35.49 -29.57
C ALA A 100 -5.95 -34.77 -29.17
N ARG A 101 -6.32 -34.89 -27.89
CA ARG A 101 -7.41 -34.12 -27.30
C ARG A 101 -6.91 -32.68 -27.27
N ARG A 102 -7.17 -31.93 -28.35
CA ARG A 102 -7.02 -30.47 -28.37
C ARG A 102 -7.81 -29.94 -27.17
N SER A 103 -7.12 -29.60 -26.10
CA SER A 103 -7.68 -28.80 -25.02
C SER A 103 -8.12 -27.49 -25.65
N GLY A 104 -9.43 -27.33 -25.83
CA GLY A 104 -10.00 -26.12 -26.42
C GLY A 104 -9.56 -24.87 -25.64
N PRO A 105 -9.54 -23.70 -26.29
CA PRO A 105 -9.04 -22.44 -25.72
C PRO A 105 -9.69 -22.08 -24.38
N LEU A 106 -10.94 -22.52 -24.15
CA LEU A 106 -11.76 -22.28 -22.96
C LEU A 106 -11.08 -22.62 -21.62
N ARG A 107 -10.26 -23.68 -21.51
CA ARG A 107 -9.61 -24.03 -20.23
C ARG A 107 -8.47 -23.07 -19.86
N LEU A 108 -7.70 -22.62 -20.84
CA LEU A 108 -6.66 -21.61 -20.64
C LEU A 108 -7.29 -20.24 -20.37
N THR A 109 -8.41 -19.93 -21.03
CA THR A 109 -9.18 -18.70 -20.82
C THR A 109 -9.73 -18.59 -19.39
N VAL A 110 -10.27 -19.67 -18.81
CA VAL A 110 -10.79 -19.64 -17.44
C VAL A 110 -9.66 -19.46 -16.41
N ILE A 111 -8.50 -20.11 -16.60
CA ILE A 111 -7.35 -19.95 -15.70
C ILE A 111 -6.79 -18.52 -15.77
N THR A 112 -6.67 -17.96 -16.98
CA THR A 112 -6.20 -16.58 -17.17
C THR A 112 -7.17 -15.55 -16.60
N LEU A 113 -8.49 -15.71 -16.78
CA LEU A 113 -9.49 -14.88 -16.09
C LEU A 113 -9.36 -14.96 -14.57
N GLY A 114 -9.15 -16.17 -14.03
CA GLY A 114 -8.93 -16.36 -12.59
C GLY A 114 -7.73 -15.56 -12.08
N TRP A 115 -6.60 -15.60 -12.79
CA TRP A 115 -5.42 -14.81 -12.44
C TRP A 115 -5.64 -13.30 -12.56
N ILE A 116 -6.38 -12.84 -13.58
CA ILE A 116 -6.73 -11.42 -13.71
C ILE A 116 -7.53 -10.95 -12.49
N VAL A 117 -8.51 -11.74 -12.04
CA VAL A 117 -9.30 -11.42 -10.84
C VAL A 117 -8.42 -11.40 -9.58
N VAL A 118 -7.52 -12.36 -9.43
CA VAL A 118 -6.58 -12.41 -8.29
C VAL A 118 -5.64 -11.20 -8.30
N PHE A 119 -5.06 -10.85 -9.44
CA PHE A 119 -4.20 -9.68 -9.56
C PHE A 119 -4.96 -8.37 -9.34
N ALA A 120 -6.20 -8.26 -9.83
CA ALA A 120 -7.05 -7.10 -9.57
C ALA A 120 -7.37 -6.97 -8.08
N LEU A 121 -7.65 -8.07 -7.39
CA LEU A 121 -7.90 -8.08 -5.94
C LEU A 121 -6.63 -7.73 -5.14
N LEU A 122 -5.48 -8.30 -5.52
CA LEU A 122 -4.20 -7.98 -4.89
C LEU A 122 -3.82 -6.52 -5.10
N TRP A 123 -4.00 -6.00 -6.32
CA TRP A 123 -3.81 -4.59 -6.62
C TRP A 123 -4.69 -3.74 -5.71
N TRP A 124 -5.99 -4.04 -5.61
CA TRP A 124 -6.93 -3.31 -4.78
C TRP A 124 -6.53 -3.29 -3.28
N VAL A 125 -6.10 -4.44 -2.73
CA VAL A 125 -5.63 -4.50 -1.33
C VAL A 125 -4.32 -3.75 -1.12
N PHE A 126 -3.40 -3.84 -2.09
CA PHE A 126 -2.09 -3.19 -1.99
C PHE A 126 -2.20 -1.67 -2.15
N ASP A 127 -3.09 -1.22 -3.04
CA ASP A 127 -3.45 0.19 -3.24
C ASP A 127 -4.00 0.80 -1.95
N ASP A 128 -5.00 0.16 -1.32
CA ASP A 128 -5.53 0.61 -0.02
C ASP A 128 -4.46 0.59 1.09
N TYR A 129 -3.52 -0.36 1.06
CA TYR A 129 -2.42 -0.41 2.04
C TYR A 129 -1.42 0.74 1.87
N LEU A 130 -1.04 1.06 0.64
CA LEU A 130 -0.14 2.18 0.34
C LEU A 130 -0.80 3.52 0.70
N GLU A 131 -2.06 3.68 0.32
CA GLU A 131 -2.81 4.91 0.54
C GLU A 131 -3.00 5.21 2.03
N ARG A 132 -3.21 4.19 2.88
CA ARG A 132 -3.24 4.37 4.35
C ARG A 132 -1.92 4.86 4.94
N ARG A 133 -0.79 4.48 4.33
CA ARG A 133 0.55 4.91 4.77
C ARG A 133 0.92 6.31 4.29
N GLU A 134 0.36 6.75 3.18
CA GLU A 134 0.58 8.07 2.62
C GLU A 134 -0.36 9.10 3.26
N PHE A 135 -1.64 8.76 3.46
CA PHE A 135 -2.66 9.64 4.01
C PHE A 135 -3.22 9.11 5.35
N PRO A 136 -2.44 9.13 6.44
CA PRO A 136 -2.88 8.61 7.75
C PRO A 136 -4.05 9.42 8.35
N ASN A 137 -4.31 10.62 7.81
CA ASN A 137 -5.33 11.56 8.27
C ASN A 137 -6.59 11.59 7.37
N ARG A 138 -6.73 10.66 6.42
CA ARG A 138 -7.87 10.64 5.49
C ARG A 138 -9.24 10.44 6.15
N ASN A 139 -9.25 9.75 7.29
CA ASN A 139 -10.44 9.46 8.09
C ASN A 139 -10.61 10.43 9.26
N LEU A 140 -10.02 11.63 9.21
CA LEU A 140 -10.31 12.66 10.19
C LEU A 140 -11.78 13.05 10.04
N ALA A 141 -12.65 12.36 10.77
CA ALA A 141 -13.99 12.81 11.03
C ALA A 141 -13.87 14.11 11.81
N ILE A 142 -14.42 15.19 11.26
CA ILE A 142 -14.70 16.39 12.03
C ILE A 142 -15.62 15.90 13.15
N ALA A 143 -15.11 15.75 14.36
CA ALA A 143 -15.94 15.39 15.49
C ALA A 143 -17.04 16.47 15.56
N GLU A 144 -18.30 16.08 15.31
CA GLU A 144 -19.45 16.94 15.51
C GLU A 144 -19.55 17.23 17.02
N GLY A 145 -18.82 18.26 17.45
CA GLY A 145 -18.63 18.57 18.85
C GLY A 145 -17.33 19.34 19.09
N ALA A 146 -17.37 20.65 18.85
CA ALA A 146 -16.56 21.68 19.52
C ALA A 146 -15.05 21.42 19.74
N SER A 147 -14.39 20.59 18.93
CA SER A 147 -12.94 20.44 19.01
C SER A 147 -12.29 21.66 18.37
N THR A 148 -11.69 22.52 19.20
CA THR A 148 -10.83 23.65 18.77
C THR A 148 -9.44 23.20 18.34
N GLU A 149 -9.24 21.88 18.26
CA GLU A 149 -7.97 21.21 18.05
C GLU A 149 -8.06 20.29 16.83
N LEU A 150 -7.00 20.28 16.02
CA LEU A 150 -6.81 19.35 14.92
C LEU A 150 -5.53 18.55 15.18
N VAL A 151 -5.68 17.23 15.33
CA VAL A 151 -4.56 16.32 15.54
C VAL A 151 -4.20 15.62 14.24
N LEU A 152 -3.00 15.85 13.74
CA LEU A 152 -2.46 15.27 12.52
C LEU A 152 -1.41 14.23 12.83
N ARG A 153 -1.51 13.07 12.19
CA ARG A 153 -0.48 12.04 12.20
C ARG A 153 0.52 12.28 11.08
N ARG A 154 1.80 12.10 11.39
CA ARG A 154 2.88 12.11 10.41
C ARG A 154 2.82 10.87 9.52
N ASN A 155 3.03 11.03 8.22
CA ASN A 155 3.16 9.90 7.30
C ASN A 155 4.56 9.24 7.40
N HIS A 156 4.77 8.15 6.67
CA HIS A 156 6.05 7.42 6.70
C HIS A 156 7.27 8.20 6.15
N VAL A 157 7.03 9.26 5.37
CA VAL A 157 8.07 10.15 4.80
C VAL A 157 8.37 11.33 5.73
N GLY A 158 7.64 11.45 6.85
CA GLY A 158 7.84 12.50 7.82
C GLY A 158 7.00 13.76 7.61
N GLN A 159 6.05 13.72 6.68
CA GLN A 159 5.20 14.85 6.31
C GLN A 159 3.84 14.81 7.01
N TYR A 160 3.21 15.97 7.16
CA TYR A 160 1.86 16.12 7.69
C TYR A 160 0.90 16.49 6.56
N LEU A 161 0.08 15.51 6.16
CA LEU A 161 -0.95 15.67 5.14
C LEU A 161 -2.31 15.78 5.82
N ALA A 162 -3.12 16.76 5.45
CA ALA A 162 -4.42 16.98 6.06
C ALA A 162 -5.49 17.19 4.97
N PRO A 163 -6.63 16.49 5.02
CA PRO A 163 -7.76 16.83 4.17
C PRO A 163 -8.30 18.21 4.54
N GLY A 164 -8.78 18.94 3.54
CA GLY A 164 -9.42 20.23 3.75
C GLY A 164 -10.17 20.71 2.52
N THR A 165 -10.52 22.00 2.51
CA THR A 165 -11.27 22.60 1.41
C THR A 165 -10.70 23.94 0.99
N ILE A 166 -10.79 24.24 -0.30
CA ILE A 166 -10.55 25.56 -0.87
C ILE A 166 -11.79 25.96 -1.65
N ASN A 167 -12.43 27.06 -1.27
CA ASN A 167 -13.65 27.56 -1.90
C ASN A 167 -14.78 26.51 -2.00
N GLY A 168 -14.80 25.52 -1.09
CA GLY A 168 -15.73 24.39 -1.08
C GLY A 168 -15.24 23.14 -1.85
N GLY A 169 -14.20 23.23 -2.67
CA GLY A 169 -13.58 22.08 -3.33
C GLY A 169 -12.66 21.32 -2.38
N ALA A 170 -12.73 19.99 -2.39
CA ALA A 170 -11.90 19.13 -1.54
C ALA A 170 -10.45 19.12 -2.03
N VAL A 171 -9.50 19.26 -1.10
CA VAL A 171 -8.07 19.22 -1.37
C VAL A 171 -7.32 18.49 -0.27
N THR A 172 -6.09 18.07 -0.57
CA THR A 172 -5.14 17.59 0.44
C THR A 172 -4.06 18.63 0.65
N PHE A 173 -3.94 19.12 1.88
CA PHE A 173 -2.90 20.04 2.29
C PHE A 173 -1.66 19.30 2.75
N LEU A 174 -0.50 19.69 2.23
CA LEU A 174 0.81 19.38 2.80
C LEU A 174 1.24 20.58 3.66
N LEU A 175 1.40 20.37 4.96
CA LEU A 175 1.90 21.41 5.85
C LEU A 175 3.38 21.67 5.56
N ASP A 176 3.70 22.90 5.20
CA ASP A 176 5.05 23.33 4.85
C ASP A 176 5.38 24.67 5.50
N THR A 177 6.13 24.63 6.60
CA THR A 177 6.60 25.82 7.32
C THR A 177 7.64 26.62 6.54
N GLY A 178 8.26 26.03 5.50
CA GLY A 178 9.18 26.71 4.60
C GLY A 178 8.49 27.55 3.53
N ALA A 179 7.20 27.30 3.27
CA ALA A 179 6.42 28.07 2.30
C ALA A 179 5.89 29.37 2.91
N THR A 180 6.09 30.50 2.24
CA THR A 180 5.57 31.80 2.71
C THR A 180 4.06 31.94 2.53
N GLN A 181 3.50 31.34 1.47
CA GLN A 181 2.09 31.43 1.09
C GLN A 181 1.54 30.05 0.73
N VAL A 182 0.21 29.94 0.62
CA VAL A 182 -0.42 28.73 0.06
C VAL A 182 -0.02 28.59 -1.42
N SER A 183 0.52 27.44 -1.81
CA SER A 183 0.87 27.12 -3.20
C SER A 183 -0.08 26.07 -3.75
N VAL A 184 -0.89 26.45 -4.74
CA VAL A 184 -1.89 25.58 -5.38
C VAL A 184 -1.37 25.14 -6.75
N PRO A 185 -1.38 23.84 -7.09
CA PRO A 185 -1.05 23.37 -8.43
C PRO A 185 -1.93 24.01 -9.51
N GLU A 186 -1.36 24.31 -10.68
CA GLU A 186 -2.10 24.97 -11.77
C GLU A 186 -3.30 24.18 -12.25
N HIS A 187 -3.18 22.86 -12.33
CA HIS A 187 -4.27 21.98 -12.79
C HIS A 187 -5.47 21.92 -11.83
N LEU A 188 -5.31 22.34 -10.57
CA LEU A 188 -6.42 22.43 -9.60
C LEU A 188 -7.05 23.83 -9.55
N ALA A 189 -6.44 24.84 -10.17
CA ALA A 189 -6.85 26.23 -9.96
C ALA A 189 -8.29 26.51 -10.45
N ASP A 190 -8.65 25.99 -11.62
CA ASP A 190 -9.97 26.20 -12.23
C ASP A 190 -11.07 25.49 -11.44
N ASP A 191 -10.85 24.23 -11.06
CA ASP A 191 -11.79 23.42 -10.26
C ASP A 191 -12.05 24.04 -8.88
N LEU A 192 -11.04 24.68 -8.30
CA LEU A 192 -11.12 25.39 -7.03
C LEU A 192 -11.63 26.83 -7.17
N GLY A 193 -11.97 27.27 -8.39
CA GLY A 193 -12.49 28.61 -8.67
C GLY A 193 -11.50 29.73 -8.35
N LEU A 194 -10.20 29.47 -8.45
CA LEU A 194 -9.14 30.43 -8.19
C LEU A 194 -8.90 31.29 -9.43
N ARG A 195 -8.82 32.60 -9.24
CA ARG A 195 -8.54 33.53 -10.34
C ARG A 195 -7.05 33.87 -10.36
N PRO A 196 -6.34 33.67 -11.49
CA PRO A 196 -4.94 34.07 -11.60
C PRO A 196 -4.83 35.59 -11.62
N GLY A 197 -3.99 36.12 -10.75
CA GLY A 197 -3.69 37.54 -10.63
C GLY A 197 -2.36 37.90 -11.31
N SER A 198 -1.62 38.81 -10.67
CA SER A 198 -0.32 39.25 -11.13
C SER A 198 0.69 38.09 -11.22
N ARG A 199 1.64 38.22 -12.14
CA ARG A 199 2.78 37.31 -12.20
C ARG A 199 3.71 37.56 -11.02
N GLY A 200 4.32 36.49 -10.53
CA GLY A 200 5.35 36.53 -9.50
C GLY A 200 6.38 35.43 -9.73
N ARG A 201 7.35 35.32 -8.82
CA ARG A 201 8.34 34.24 -8.82
C ARG A 201 8.40 33.63 -7.43
N ALA A 202 8.32 32.32 -7.35
CA ALA A 202 8.50 31.56 -6.12
C ALA A 202 9.82 30.81 -6.16
N LEU A 203 10.51 30.71 -5.03
CA LEU A 203 11.68 29.86 -4.88
C LEU A 203 11.22 28.50 -4.36
N THR A 204 11.47 27.44 -5.11
CA THR A 204 11.09 26.07 -4.74
C THR A 204 12.35 25.22 -4.54
N ALA A 205 12.17 24.00 -4.03
CA ALA A 205 13.26 23.03 -3.90
C ALA A 205 13.94 22.70 -5.26
N ASN A 206 13.17 22.76 -6.35
CA ASN A 206 13.67 22.47 -7.70
C ASN A 206 14.14 23.73 -8.45
N GLY A 207 14.25 24.87 -7.75
CA GLY A 207 14.65 26.16 -8.31
C GLY A 207 13.51 27.17 -8.41
N PRO A 208 13.77 28.34 -9.03
CA PRO A 208 12.77 29.38 -9.20
C PRO A 208 11.70 28.99 -10.22
N VAL A 209 10.44 29.27 -9.90
CA VAL A 209 9.28 29.00 -10.78
C VAL A 209 8.45 30.28 -10.92
N ASP A 210 7.99 30.55 -12.14
CA ASP A 210 7.06 31.65 -12.40
C ASP A 210 5.65 31.24 -11.97
N ILE A 211 5.02 32.08 -11.17
CA ILE A 211 3.72 31.80 -10.53
C ILE A 211 2.69 32.89 -10.85
N ARG A 212 1.42 32.61 -10.58
CA ARG A 212 0.35 33.62 -10.56
C ARG A 212 -0.15 33.81 -9.15
N HIS A 213 -0.09 35.03 -8.62
CA HIS A 213 -0.70 35.32 -7.32
C HIS A 213 -2.22 35.11 -7.39
N THR A 214 -2.83 34.69 -6.29
CA THR A 214 -4.29 34.56 -6.19
C THR A 214 -4.77 34.84 -4.77
N ARG A 215 -6.09 34.93 -4.64
CA ARG A 215 -6.75 35.05 -3.35
C ARG A 215 -7.76 33.93 -3.17
N ILE A 216 -7.54 33.14 -2.12
CA ILE A 216 -8.44 32.06 -1.73
C ILE A 216 -9.55 32.69 -0.88
N ARG A 217 -10.81 32.55 -1.31
CA ARG A 217 -11.94 33.20 -0.61
C ARG A 217 -12.18 32.54 0.74
N GLU A 218 -12.09 31.23 0.77
CA GLU A 218 -12.29 30.40 1.95
C GLU A 218 -11.36 29.19 1.89
N LEU A 219 -10.68 28.92 3.01
CA LEU A 219 -9.83 27.75 3.22
C LEU A 219 -10.29 27.06 4.50
N GLY A 220 -10.75 25.82 4.38
CA GLY A 220 -11.13 24.98 5.50
C GLY A 220 -10.04 23.94 5.80
N LEU A 221 -9.66 23.82 7.07
CA LEU A 221 -8.71 22.82 7.57
C LEU A 221 -9.22 22.28 8.91
N GLY A 222 -9.79 21.07 8.90
CA GLY A 222 -10.45 20.52 10.07
C GLY A 222 -11.52 21.49 10.62
N PRO A 223 -11.45 21.92 11.90
CA PRO A 223 -12.40 22.87 12.48
C PRO A 223 -12.14 24.33 12.08
N PHE A 224 -11.01 24.63 11.41
CA PHE A 224 -10.60 26.00 11.12
C PHE A 224 -11.10 26.46 9.75
N VAL A 225 -11.71 27.64 9.69
CA VAL A 225 -12.13 28.28 8.44
C VAL A 225 -11.49 29.65 8.35
N LEU A 226 -10.56 29.81 7.41
CA LEU A 226 -9.91 31.08 7.14
C LEU A 226 -10.49 31.70 5.87
N ARG A 227 -10.75 33.00 5.91
CA ARG A 227 -11.26 33.75 4.76
C ARG A 227 -10.17 34.64 4.20
N ASN A 228 -10.26 34.87 2.89
CA ASN A 228 -9.38 35.81 2.20
C ASN A 228 -7.92 35.44 2.49
N VAL A 229 -7.46 34.26 2.06
CA VAL A 229 -6.10 33.77 2.28
C VAL A 229 -5.23 34.08 1.08
N SER A 230 -3.99 34.53 1.33
CA SER A 230 -3.01 34.77 0.27
C SER A 230 -2.47 33.45 -0.25
N GLY A 231 -2.45 33.30 -1.58
CA GLY A 231 -1.82 32.15 -2.21
C GLY A 231 -1.29 32.47 -3.59
N HIS A 232 -0.78 31.45 -4.24
CA HIS A 232 -0.39 31.51 -5.64
C HIS A 232 -0.67 30.18 -6.34
N ILE A 233 -0.83 30.27 -7.66
CA ILE A 233 -0.99 29.16 -8.58
C ILE A 233 0.40 28.84 -9.14
N ASN A 234 0.80 27.58 -9.04
CA ASN A 234 2.14 27.09 -9.33
C ASN A 234 2.12 26.01 -10.43
N PRO A 235 2.59 26.32 -11.66
CA PRO A 235 2.65 25.34 -12.75
C PRO A 235 3.78 24.31 -12.56
N GLY A 236 4.73 24.54 -11.65
CA GLY A 236 5.82 23.62 -11.36
C GLY A 236 5.47 22.49 -10.40
N MET A 237 4.23 22.45 -9.89
CA MET A 237 3.75 21.37 -9.03
C MET A 237 3.02 20.32 -9.87
N SER A 238 3.51 19.08 -9.81
CA SER A 238 2.92 17.94 -10.52
C SER A 238 2.00 17.08 -9.65
N SER A 239 2.03 17.25 -8.32
CA SER A 239 1.16 16.52 -7.40
C SER A 239 -0.16 17.27 -7.16
N ASP A 240 -1.17 16.54 -6.70
CA ASP A 240 -2.48 17.09 -6.32
C ASP A 240 -2.49 17.70 -4.91
N GLN A 241 -1.33 17.84 -4.28
CA GLN A 241 -1.19 18.35 -2.92
C GLN A 241 -1.02 19.87 -2.95
N VAL A 242 -1.77 20.57 -2.10
CA VAL A 242 -1.63 22.03 -1.92
C VAL A 242 -0.65 22.29 -0.78
N LEU A 243 0.37 23.11 -0.98
CA LEU A 243 1.28 23.48 0.11
C LEU A 243 0.62 24.51 1.00
N LEU A 244 0.51 24.20 2.29
CA LEU A 244 -0.02 25.11 3.30
C LEU A 244 1.13 25.83 3.99
N GLY A 245 1.35 27.09 3.56
CA GLY A 245 2.43 27.92 4.07
C GLY A 245 2.05 28.87 5.22
N MET A 246 3.00 29.72 5.59
CA MET A 246 2.92 30.69 6.69
C MET A 246 1.82 31.75 6.54
N SER A 247 1.23 31.94 5.37
CA SER A 247 0.03 32.77 5.22
C SER A 247 -1.19 32.22 5.97
N VAL A 248 -1.19 30.93 6.29
CA VAL A 248 -2.19 30.26 7.12
C VAL A 248 -1.58 29.83 8.46
N LEU A 249 -0.43 29.15 8.41
CA LEU A 249 0.18 28.51 9.57
C LEU A 249 0.47 29.47 10.73
N LYS A 250 0.76 30.75 10.47
CA LYS A 250 1.01 31.74 11.52
C LYS A 250 -0.19 32.04 12.44
N TYR A 251 -1.39 31.62 12.06
CA TYR A 251 -2.61 31.82 12.84
C TYR A 251 -2.98 30.58 13.67
N LEU A 252 -2.13 29.55 13.64
CA LEU A 252 -2.30 28.31 14.38
C LEU A 252 -1.13 28.16 15.34
N ASP A 253 -1.42 27.65 16.53
CA ASP A 253 -0.39 27.19 17.45
C ASP A 253 -0.04 25.73 17.15
N PHE A 254 1.23 25.38 17.39
CA PHE A 254 1.78 24.05 17.11
C PHE A 254 2.28 23.40 18.39
N ALA A 255 1.76 22.21 18.70
CA ALA A 255 2.35 21.31 19.68
C ALA A 255 2.67 19.98 19.01
N GLN A 256 3.87 19.45 19.24
CA GLN A 256 4.30 18.19 18.64
C GLN A 256 4.61 17.16 19.72
N GLN A 257 3.97 16.00 19.66
CA GLN A 257 4.16 14.91 20.61
C GLN A 257 4.07 13.56 19.90
N GLU A 258 5.06 12.68 20.08
CA GLU A 258 5.03 11.28 19.63
C GLU A 258 4.65 11.07 18.14
N GLY A 259 5.10 11.95 17.25
CA GLY A 259 4.78 11.87 15.81
C GLY A 259 3.40 12.44 15.43
N HIS A 260 2.66 12.96 16.40
CA HIS A 260 1.46 13.77 16.21
C HIS A 260 1.82 15.26 16.17
N LEU A 261 1.12 16.00 15.32
CA LEU A 261 1.11 17.46 15.29
C LEU A 261 -0.29 17.94 15.69
N ILE A 262 -0.34 18.69 16.76
CA ILE A 262 -1.55 19.29 17.31
C ILE A 262 -1.58 20.74 16.84
N LEU A 263 -2.69 21.13 16.21
CA LEU A 263 -2.97 22.49 15.77
C LEU A 263 -4.13 23.04 16.58
N THR A 264 -3.97 24.24 17.14
CA THR A 264 -5.01 24.96 17.87
C THR A 264 -5.10 26.41 17.40
N LEU A 265 -6.25 27.05 17.63
CA LEU A 265 -6.31 28.51 17.56
C LEU A 265 -5.67 29.11 18.82
N PRO A 266 -4.92 30.23 18.68
CA PRO A 266 -4.35 30.95 19.81
C PRO A 266 -5.39 31.66 20.69
#